data_AF-A0A2H5PFJ4-F1
#
_entry.id   AF-A0A2H5PFJ4-F1
#
_cell.length_a   1.000
_cell.length_b   1.000
_cell.length_c   1.000
_cell.angle_alpha   90.00
_cell.angle_beta   90.00
_cell.angle_gamma   90.00
#
_symmetry.space_group_name_H-M   'P 1'
#
loop_
_entity.id
_entity.type
_entity.pdbx_description
1 polymer ?
#
loop_
_entity_poly.entity_id
_entity_poly.type
_entity_poly.pdbx_seq_one_letter_code
_entity_poly.pdbx_strand_id
1 'polypeptide(L)'
;MRKKKWHLLLKVVREHDPSGTDVELFRRHRYSNGRVGPVIKGSRGAALVDGLEIKQGDYKVAKTRFSAFYATPLHSFLQDAGVDSLVITANIYDMKKVKIATPTLQEWSVEAEAEADA
;
A
#
# COMPACT_ATOMS: atom_id res chain seq x y z
N MET A 1 32.99 3.55 7.43
CA MET A 1 31.82 4.10 8.16
C MET A 1 30.55 3.56 7.51
N ARG A 2 29.77 2.69 8.19
CA ARG A 2 28.46 2.26 7.68
C ARG A 2 27.51 3.45 7.72
N LYS A 3 27.09 3.96 6.55
CA LYS A 3 26.00 4.95 6.47
C LYS A 3 24.75 4.28 7.05
N LYS A 4 24.10 4.89 8.05
CA LYS A 4 22.78 4.44 8.52
C LYS A 4 21.83 4.50 7.32
N LYS A 5 21.33 3.34 6.87
CA LYS A 5 20.32 3.22 5.83
C LYS A 5 18.99 3.59 6.48
N TRP A 6 18.42 4.74 6.12
CA TRP A 6 17.09 5.13 6.57
C TRP A 6 16.07 4.48 5.63
N HIS A 7 15.14 3.73 6.20
CA HIS A 7 14.07 3.08 5.44
C HIS A 7 12.81 3.93 5.58
N LEU A 8 12.30 4.43 4.45
CA LEU A 8 11.02 5.14 4.39
C LEU A 8 9.88 4.13 4.37
N LEU A 9 9.06 4.11 5.42
CA LEU A 9 7.90 3.24 5.51
C LEU A 9 6.68 3.92 4.89
N LEU A 10 6.19 3.34 3.79
CA LEU A 10 5.06 3.84 3.02
C LEU A 10 3.86 2.90 3.14
N LYS A 11 2.71 3.43 3.56
CA LYS A 11 1.46 2.69 3.74
C LYS A 11 0.44 3.12 2.70
N VAL A 12 0.19 2.23 1.74
CA VAL A 12 -0.78 2.44 0.67
C VAL A 12 -2.11 1.80 1.05
N VAL A 13 -3.16 2.61 1.16
CA VAL A 13 -4.50 2.16 1.57
C VAL A 13 -5.55 2.54 0.53
N ARG A 14 -6.67 1.82 0.52
CA ARG A 14 -7.88 2.25 -0.21
C ARG A 14 -8.85 2.89 0.78
N GLU A 15 -9.24 4.11 0.49
CA GLU A 15 -10.28 4.83 1.23
C GLU A 15 -11.20 5.44 0.19
N HIS A 16 -12.44 4.95 0.14
CA HIS A 16 -13.42 5.37 -0.85
C HIS A 16 -14.42 6.35 -0.24
N ASP A 17 -14.89 7.27 -1.08
CA ASP A 17 -16.01 8.14 -0.77
C ASP A 17 -17.30 7.31 -0.52
N PRO A 18 -18.11 7.65 0.51
CA PRO A 18 -19.34 6.93 0.81
C PRO A 18 -20.33 6.85 -0.36
N SER A 19 -20.33 7.82 -1.28
CA SER A 19 -21.18 7.82 -2.48
C SER A 19 -20.73 6.81 -3.55
N GLY A 20 -19.51 6.27 -3.43
CA GLY A 20 -18.93 5.39 -4.44
C GLY A 20 -18.55 6.09 -5.75
N THR A 21 -18.51 7.43 -5.77
CA THR A 21 -18.16 8.23 -6.96
C THR A 21 -16.74 7.95 -7.45
N ASP A 22 -15.82 7.72 -6.52
CA ASP A 22 -14.41 7.47 -6.78
C ASP A 22 -14.07 5.99 -7.03
N VAL A 23 -15.06 5.09 -7.01
CA VAL A 23 -14.87 3.64 -7.10
C VAL A 23 -14.73 3.19 -8.56
N GLU A 24 -13.99 2.11 -8.81
CA GLU A 24 -13.94 1.49 -10.14
C GLU A 24 -15.34 1.09 -10.64
N LEU A 25 -15.61 1.26 -11.93
CA LEU A 25 -16.94 1.07 -12.52
C LEU A 25 -17.57 -0.29 -12.13
N PHE A 26 -16.78 -1.37 -12.22
CA PHE A 26 -17.24 -2.72 -11.91
C PHE A 26 -17.49 -2.97 -10.41
N ARG A 27 -17.04 -2.09 -9.50
CA ARG A 27 -17.28 -2.16 -8.04
C ARG A 27 -18.40 -1.24 -7.57
N ARG A 28 -18.87 -0.31 -8.41
CA ARG A 28 -19.86 0.72 -8.03
C ARG A 28 -21.16 0.16 -7.47
N HIS A 29 -21.61 -0.99 -7.98
CA HIS A 29 -22.79 -1.70 -7.48
C HIS A 29 -22.73 -2.07 -5.98
N ARG A 30 -21.55 -2.05 -5.37
CA ARG A 30 -21.35 -2.32 -3.93
C ARG A 30 -21.60 -1.12 -3.02
N TYR A 31 -21.67 0.09 -3.59
CA TYR A 31 -21.80 1.36 -2.85
C TYR A 31 -23.19 2.00 -3.04
N SER A 32 -24.07 1.36 -3.80
CA SER A 32 -25.44 1.84 -4.05
C SER A 32 -26.45 1.28 -3.03
N ASN A 33 -27.64 1.88 -2.97
CA ASN A 33 -28.82 1.38 -2.24
C ASN A 33 -28.68 1.34 -0.70
N GLY A 34 -28.11 2.39 -0.09
CA GLY A 34 -28.02 2.50 1.38
C GLY A 34 -27.03 1.53 2.03
N ARG A 35 -26.19 0.86 1.24
CA ARG A 35 -25.14 -0.03 1.74
C ARG A 35 -23.89 0.75 2.11
N VAL A 36 -23.26 0.37 3.22
CA VAL A 36 -21.88 0.77 3.52
C VAL A 36 -20.98 -0.07 2.61
N GLY A 37 -20.53 0.53 1.50
CA GLY A 37 -19.57 -0.08 0.59
C GLY A 37 -18.25 -0.48 1.27
N PRO A 38 -17.47 -1.38 0.65
CA PRO A 38 -16.19 -1.80 1.20
C PRO A 38 -15.22 -0.62 1.33
N VAL A 39 -14.27 -0.66 2.28
CA VAL A 39 -13.16 0.32 2.37
C VAL A 39 -13.59 1.80 2.35
N ILE A 40 -14.80 2.12 2.83
CA ILE A 40 -15.24 3.51 2.99
C ILE A 40 -14.35 4.20 4.02
N LYS A 41 -13.91 5.42 3.72
CA LYS A 41 -13.08 6.22 4.62
C LYS A 41 -13.70 6.30 6.03
N GLY A 42 -12.92 5.92 7.04
CA GLY A 42 -13.36 5.90 8.45
C GLY A 42 -14.24 4.71 8.85
N SER A 43 -14.62 3.83 7.92
CA SER A 43 -15.32 2.59 8.24
C SER A 43 -14.37 1.53 8.81
N ARG A 44 -14.93 0.53 9.51
CA ARG A 44 -14.17 -0.65 9.96
C ARG A 44 -13.46 -1.37 8.79
N GLY A 45 -14.04 -1.33 7.59
CA GLY A 45 -13.45 -1.95 6.40
C GLY A 45 -12.23 -1.20 5.86
N ALA A 46 -12.02 0.06 6.24
CA ALA A 46 -10.83 0.84 5.89
C ALA A 46 -9.77 0.88 7.00
N ALA A 47 -10.05 0.29 8.16
CA ALA A 47 -9.07 0.17 9.23
C ALA A 47 -7.92 -0.75 8.82
N LEU A 48 -6.71 -0.39 9.26
CA LEU A 48 -5.55 -1.27 9.13
C LEU A 48 -5.66 -2.42 10.12
N VAL A 49 -5.15 -3.58 9.74
CA VAL A 49 -5.04 -4.74 10.63
C VAL A 49 -3.98 -4.50 11.70
N ASP A 50 -4.12 -5.19 12.83
CA ASP A 50 -3.17 -5.13 13.94
C ASP A 50 -1.75 -5.45 13.46
N GLY A 51 -0.78 -4.67 13.95
CA GLY A 51 0.63 -4.73 13.56
C GLY A 51 1.01 -3.91 12.32
N LEU A 52 0.03 -3.34 11.60
CA LEU A 52 0.28 -2.44 10.46
C LEU A 52 -0.11 -0.97 10.75
N GLU A 53 -0.32 -0.60 12.01
CA GLU A 53 -0.74 0.74 12.43
C GLU A 53 0.23 1.80 11.94
N ILE A 54 -0.27 2.92 11.43
CA ILE A 54 0.55 4.05 10.98
C ILE A 54 1.25 4.68 12.18
N LYS A 55 2.58 4.64 12.20
CA LYS A 55 3.43 5.20 13.26
C LYS A 55 3.95 6.58 12.85
N GLN A 56 4.47 7.32 13.83
CA GLN A 56 5.12 8.59 13.56
C GLN A 56 6.31 8.40 12.62
N GLY A 57 6.34 9.17 11.53
CA GLY A 57 7.36 9.05 10.48
C GLY A 57 6.96 8.17 9.29
N ASP A 58 5.87 7.41 9.39
CA ASP A 58 5.33 6.69 8.24
C ASP A 58 4.60 7.64 7.29
N TYR A 59 4.66 7.36 5.99
CA TYR A 59 3.91 8.10 4.98
C TYR A 59 2.69 7.31 4.51
N LYS A 60 1.51 7.90 4.63
CA LYS A 60 0.24 7.29 4.19
C LYS A 60 -0.17 7.81 2.81
N VAL A 61 -0.50 6.90 1.90
CA VAL A 61 -1.12 7.23 0.61
C VAL A 61 -2.47 6.54 0.50
N ALA A 62 -3.52 7.34 0.34
CA ALA A 62 -4.84 6.82 -0.03
C ALA A 62 -4.94 6.77 -1.57
N LYS A 63 -5.33 5.61 -2.11
CA LYS A 63 -5.57 5.40 -3.53
C LYS A 63 -6.98 4.90 -3.79
N THR A 64 -7.53 5.27 -4.95
CA THR A 64 -8.86 4.83 -5.40
C THR A 64 -8.79 3.88 -6.60
N ARG A 65 -7.58 3.60 -7.10
CA ARG A 65 -7.31 2.67 -8.21
C ARG A 65 -6.33 1.59 -7.82
N PHE A 66 -6.05 0.68 -8.74
CA PHE A 66 -5.06 -0.38 -8.55
C PHE A 66 -3.66 0.19 -8.34
N SER A 67 -3.22 1.05 -9.25
CA SER A 67 -1.92 1.73 -9.15
C SER A 67 -1.91 2.70 -7.97
N ALA A 68 -0.87 2.62 -7.15
CA ALA A 68 -0.61 3.58 -6.08
C ALA A 68 -0.10 4.93 -6.61
N PHE A 69 0.36 5.00 -7.86
CA PHE A 69 0.87 6.21 -8.52
C PHE A 69 -0.20 6.98 -9.28
N TYR A 70 -1.31 6.32 -9.62
CA TYR A 70 -2.37 6.95 -10.40
C TYR A 70 -3.18 7.91 -9.51
N ALA A 71 -3.16 9.20 -9.87
CA ALA A 71 -3.89 10.26 -9.17
C ALA A 71 -3.56 10.34 -7.66
N THR A 72 -2.29 10.14 -7.31
CA THR A 72 -1.77 10.33 -5.94
C THR A 72 -0.46 11.13 -5.98
N PRO A 73 -0.01 11.72 -4.86
CA PRO A 73 1.28 12.41 -4.80
C PRO A 73 2.48 11.47 -4.66
N LEU A 74 2.28 10.15 -4.73
CA LEU A 74 3.33 9.17 -4.40
C LEU A 74 4.60 9.34 -5.25
N HIS A 75 4.45 9.62 -6.55
CA HIS A 75 5.61 9.75 -7.43
C HIS A 75 6.50 10.92 -7.04
N SER A 76 5.92 12.11 -6.91
CA SER A 76 6.64 13.32 -6.51
C SER A 76 7.26 13.16 -5.12
N PHE A 77 6.51 12.59 -4.17
CA PHE A 77 7.03 12.34 -2.83
C PHE A 77 8.28 11.46 -2.81
N LEU A 78 8.30 10.39 -3.61
CA LEU A 78 9.46 9.50 -3.70
C LEU A 78 10.66 10.18 -4.38
N GLN A 79 10.41 11.00 -5.40
CA GLN A 79 11.46 11.79 -6.05
C GLN A 79 12.08 12.82 -5.09
N ASP A 80 11.24 13.55 -4.35
CA ASP A 80 11.68 14.53 -3.35
C ASP A 80 12.50 13.86 -2.23
N ALA A 81 12.16 12.61 -1.88
CA ALA A 81 12.89 11.81 -0.92
C ALA A 81 14.16 11.14 -1.49
N GLY A 82 14.44 11.28 -2.79
CA GLY A 82 15.59 10.66 -3.45
C GLY A 82 15.53 9.13 -3.50
N VAL A 83 14.32 8.56 -3.50
CA VAL A 83 14.11 7.10 -3.52
C VAL A 83 14.17 6.60 -4.96
N ASP A 84 15.14 5.73 -5.24
CA ASP A 84 15.30 5.05 -6.55
C ASP A 84 14.82 3.59 -6.53
N SER A 85 14.64 3.02 -5.33
CA SER A 85 14.38 1.59 -5.11
C SER A 85 13.21 1.42 -4.14
N LEU A 86 12.25 0.57 -4.49
CA LEU A 86 11.07 0.28 -3.67
C LEU A 86 10.97 -1.20 -3.36
N VAL A 87 10.74 -1.53 -2.10
CA VAL A 87 10.32 -2.88 -1.68
C VAL A 87 8.82 -2.87 -1.49
N ILE A 88 8.10 -3.66 -2.28
CA ILE A 88 6.64 -3.71 -2.24
C ILE A 88 6.22 -5.01 -1.56
N THR A 89 5.64 -4.86 -0.38
CA THR A 89 4.91 -5.95 0.29
C THR A 89 3.43 -5.58 0.23
N ALA A 90 2.61 -6.49 -0.29
CA ALA A 90 1.19 -6.25 -0.44
C ALA A 90 0.40 -7.51 -0.12
N ASN A 91 -0.67 -7.32 0.63
CA ASN A 91 -1.70 -8.33 0.77
C ASN A 91 -2.68 -8.17 -0.40
N ILE A 92 -2.62 -9.09 -1.36
CA ILE A 92 -3.52 -9.15 -2.53
C ILE A 92 -4.73 -10.06 -2.23
N TYR A 93 -5.22 -10.14 -0.99
CA TYR A 93 -6.40 -10.97 -0.67
C TYR A 93 -7.68 -10.53 -1.41
N ASP A 94 -7.67 -9.39 -2.11
CA ASP A 94 -8.72 -8.98 -3.05
C ASP A 94 -8.73 -9.82 -4.35
N MET A 95 -7.73 -10.68 -4.58
CA MET A 95 -7.69 -11.67 -5.67
C MET A 95 -7.50 -13.07 -5.10
N LYS A 96 -8.58 -13.74 -4.66
CA LYS A 96 -8.55 -15.11 -4.10
C LYS A 96 -8.00 -16.23 -5.03
N LYS A 97 -7.33 -15.93 -6.15
CA LYS A 97 -6.87 -16.93 -7.14
C LYS A 97 -5.53 -16.65 -7.84
N VAL A 98 -4.57 -15.98 -7.20
CA VAL A 98 -3.18 -15.99 -7.72
C VAL A 98 -2.22 -16.26 -6.56
N LYS A 99 -1.60 -17.45 -6.55
CA LYS A 99 -0.45 -17.73 -5.69
C LYS A 99 0.76 -17.06 -6.33
N ILE A 100 1.13 -15.89 -5.83
CA ILE A 100 2.45 -15.31 -6.07
C ILE A 100 3.24 -15.61 -4.80
N ALA A 101 4.33 -16.36 -4.91
CA ALA A 101 5.27 -16.49 -3.82
C ALA A 101 5.91 -15.10 -3.63
N THR A 102 5.55 -14.42 -2.56
CA THR A 102 6.19 -13.17 -2.15
C THR A 102 7.14 -13.52 -1.02
N PRO A 103 8.46 -13.55 -1.26
CA PRO A 103 9.42 -13.71 -0.19
C PRO A 103 9.23 -12.63 0.87
N THR A 104 9.45 -13.02 2.12
CA THR A 104 9.35 -12.17 3.30
C THR A 104 10.47 -11.13 3.32
N LEU A 105 10.26 -10.03 4.07
CA LEU A 105 11.30 -9.01 4.28
C LEU A 105 12.60 -9.59 4.84
N GLN A 106 12.52 -10.68 5.61
CA GLN A 106 13.67 -11.38 6.16
C GLN A 106 14.43 -12.13 5.07
N GLU A 107 13.73 -12.85 4.20
CA GLU A 107 14.33 -13.55 3.06
C GLU A 107 15.02 -12.56 2.11
N TRP A 108 14.39 -11.40 1.86
CA TRP A 108 15.01 -10.33 1.04
C TRP A 108 16.20 -9.66 1.70
N SER A 109 16.19 -9.48 3.01
CA SER A 109 17.31 -8.89 3.73
C SER A 109 18.56 -9.78 3.62
N VAL A 110 18.37 -11.10 3.70
CA VAL A 110 19.47 -12.07 3.61
C VAL A 110 20.00 -12.17 2.17
N GLU A 111 19.11 -12.18 1.17
CA GLU A 111 19.51 -12.18 -0.26
C GLU A 111 20.29 -10.92 -0.64
N ALA A 112 19.82 -9.75 -0.20
CA ALA A 112 20.50 -8.48 -0.48
C ALA A 112 21.86 -8.35 0.24
N GLU A 113 22.04 -9.01 1.38
CA GLU A 113 23.34 -9.11 2.07
C GLU A 113 24.27 -10.08 1.34
N ALA A 114 23.76 -11.21 0.84
CA ALA A 114 24.53 -12.18 0.07
C ALA A 114 25.01 -11.64 -1.29
N GLU A 115 24.20 -10.83 -1.99
CA GLU A 115 24.61 -10.16 -3.24
C GLU A 115 25.63 -9.03 -3.02
N ALA A 116 25.66 -8.42 -1.84
CA ALA A 116 26.60 -7.35 -1.53
C ALA A 116 28.01 -7.86 -1.16
N ASP A 117 28.12 -9.13 -0.78
CA ASP A 117 29.36 -9.81 -0.39
C ASP A 117 29.96 -10.69 -1.52
N ALA A 118 29.35 -10.69 -2.71
CA ALA A 118 29.80 -11.40 -3.93
C ALA A 118 30.47 -10.45 -4.95
#